data_AF-A0A2E9DXD6-F1
#
_entry.id   AF-A0A2E9DXD6-F1
#
_cell.length_a   1.000
_cell.length_b   1.000
_cell.length_c   1.000
_cell.angle_alpha   90.00
_cell.angle_beta   90.00
_cell.angle_gamma   90.00
#
_symmetry.space_group_name_H-M   'P 1'
#
loop_
_entity.id
_entity.type
_entity.pdbx_description
1 polymer ?
#
loop_
_entity_poly.entity_id
_entity_poly.type
_entity_poly.pdbx_seq_one_letter_code
_entity_poly.pdbx_strand_id
1 'polypeptide(L)'
;MSGNIGGTRRFHLSDEARDYFERIGVERNKGNSKSGMFSAYVEPYYLCLLMGLVKNTRKEPTAMTKDMVSTWKSSAKQYEKEISGIIFYKFCLDKGISHEDDRILKLMEKFFAINRTEVYEKEAFVMMNKYAQGGFEYIRENLGKVEQLADLLVWYLKELEDFSVGE
;
A
#
# COMPACT_ATOMS: atom_id res chain seq x y z
N MET A 1 16.28 4.51 -22.76
CA MET A 1 14.82 4.61 -23.01
C MET A 1 14.18 5.09 -21.72
N SER A 2 13.83 6.37 -21.65
CA SER A 2 13.18 6.99 -20.49
C SER A 2 11.71 6.62 -20.49
N GLY A 3 11.35 5.64 -19.67
CA GLY A 3 9.97 5.27 -19.40
C GLY A 3 9.22 6.46 -18.82
N ASN A 4 8.06 6.77 -19.40
CA ASN A 4 7.21 7.88 -19.01
C ASN A 4 6.72 7.64 -17.56
N ILE A 5 7.31 8.33 -16.57
CA ILE A 5 6.87 8.27 -15.16
C ILE A 5 5.62 9.16 -14.99
N GLY A 6 4.58 8.87 -15.76
CA GLY A 6 3.26 9.47 -15.58
C GLY A 6 2.43 8.55 -14.70
N GLY A 7 2.32 8.86 -13.40
CA GLY A 7 1.57 8.02 -12.46
C GLY A 7 0.20 7.59 -12.98
N THR A 8 -0.18 6.33 -12.73
CA THR A 8 -1.45 5.73 -13.15
C THR A 8 -2.49 5.88 -12.03
N ARG A 9 -3.79 5.96 -12.39
CA ARG A 9 -4.91 5.95 -11.41
C ARG A 9 -5.18 4.52 -10.90
N ARG A 10 -4.14 3.81 -10.50
CA ARG A 10 -4.18 2.39 -10.15
C ARG A 10 -3.16 2.10 -9.05
N PHE A 11 -3.43 1.06 -8.27
CA PHE A 11 -2.41 0.54 -7.37
C PHE A 11 -1.22 0.03 -8.16
N HIS A 12 -0.05 0.03 -7.53
CA HIS A 12 1.19 -0.41 -8.15
C HIS A 12 1.97 -1.27 -7.17
N LEU A 13 2.08 -2.55 -7.50
CA LEU A 13 2.94 -3.51 -6.82
C LEU A 13 3.93 -4.02 -7.86
N SER A 14 5.21 -3.73 -7.63
CA SER A 14 6.29 -4.07 -8.55
C SER A 14 6.38 -5.57 -8.79
N ASP A 15 6.99 -5.95 -9.91
CA ASP A 15 7.15 -7.37 -10.25
C ASP A 15 7.97 -8.11 -9.17
N GLU A 16 8.98 -7.47 -8.60
CA GLU A 16 9.76 -8.04 -7.49
C GLU A 16 8.89 -8.26 -6.23
N ALA A 17 8.02 -7.31 -5.89
CA ALA A 17 7.10 -7.47 -4.76
C ALA A 17 6.09 -8.58 -5.02
N ARG A 18 5.60 -8.70 -6.26
CA ARG A 18 4.71 -9.82 -6.64
C ARG A 18 5.41 -11.16 -6.47
N ASP A 19 6.62 -11.30 -7.02
CA ASP A 19 7.43 -12.52 -6.89
C ASP A 19 7.73 -12.85 -5.42
N TYR A 20 7.92 -11.83 -4.58
CA TYR A 20 8.11 -12.00 -3.14
C TYR A 20 6.87 -12.61 -2.48
N PHE A 21 5.68 -12.02 -2.67
CA PHE A 21 4.45 -12.49 -2.04
C PHE A 21 3.89 -13.77 -2.68
N GLU A 22 4.19 -14.05 -3.95
CA GLU A 22 3.83 -15.33 -4.60
C GLU A 22 4.48 -16.54 -3.93
N ARG A 23 5.63 -16.38 -3.25
CA ARG A 23 6.26 -17.47 -2.47
C ARG A 23 5.40 -17.93 -1.30
N ILE A 24 4.74 -16.97 -0.63
CA ILE A 24 3.73 -17.25 0.39
C ILE A 24 2.51 -17.86 -0.29
N GLY A 25 1.93 -17.11 -1.22
CA GLY A 25 0.79 -17.50 -2.01
C GLY A 25 -0.21 -16.37 -2.19
N VAL A 26 -0.59 -16.15 -3.45
CA VAL A 26 -1.57 -15.14 -3.86
C VAL A 26 -2.47 -15.78 -4.90
N GLU A 27 -3.79 -15.73 -4.69
CA GLU A 27 -4.78 -16.48 -5.48
C GLU A 27 -4.62 -18.01 -5.33
N ARG A 28 -5.66 -18.78 -5.68
CA ARG A 28 -5.65 -20.24 -5.49
C ARG A 28 -4.50 -20.89 -6.31
N ASN A 29 -3.74 -21.77 -5.66
CA ASN A 29 -2.68 -22.63 -6.23
C ASN A 29 -1.32 -21.96 -6.53
N LYS A 30 -0.99 -20.83 -5.91
CA LYS A 30 0.36 -20.27 -5.94
C LYS A 30 0.96 -20.24 -4.53
N GLY A 31 2.26 -20.50 -4.43
CA GLY A 31 3.02 -20.43 -3.17
C GLY A 31 3.05 -21.73 -2.37
N ASN A 32 3.84 -21.71 -1.29
CA ASN A 32 4.14 -22.87 -0.44
C ASN A 32 3.62 -22.73 1.01
N SER A 33 2.91 -21.64 1.32
CA SER A 33 2.41 -21.37 2.67
C SER A 33 1.37 -22.41 3.10
N LYS A 34 1.57 -22.98 4.29
CA LYS A 34 0.60 -23.87 4.96
C LYS A 34 -0.28 -23.12 5.94
N SER A 35 0.07 -21.88 6.28
CA SER A 35 -0.62 -21.06 7.26
C SER A 35 -1.68 -20.12 6.66
N GLY A 36 -1.90 -20.16 5.34
CA GLY A 36 -2.85 -19.31 4.63
C GLY A 36 -2.26 -18.66 3.38
N MET A 37 -3.08 -17.91 2.65
CA MET A 37 -2.70 -17.22 1.40
C MET A 37 -3.39 -15.86 1.31
N PHE A 38 -2.88 -14.98 0.45
CA PHE A 38 -3.59 -13.77 0.05
C PHE A 38 -4.67 -14.10 -0.98
N SER A 39 -5.84 -13.48 -0.85
CA SER A 39 -6.94 -13.69 -1.79
C SER A 39 -6.75 -12.90 -3.10
N ALA A 40 -6.01 -11.78 -3.04
CA ALA A 40 -5.66 -10.95 -4.19
C ALA A 40 -4.44 -10.08 -3.88
N TYR A 41 -3.72 -9.64 -4.92
CA TYR A 41 -2.55 -8.75 -4.80
C TYR A 41 -2.80 -7.40 -4.13
N VAL A 42 -4.05 -6.98 -3.99
CA VAL A 42 -4.39 -5.75 -3.28
C VAL A 42 -4.12 -5.86 -1.77
N GLU A 43 -4.13 -7.07 -1.21
CA GLU A 43 -3.84 -7.32 0.20
C GLU A 43 -2.35 -7.14 0.54
N PRO A 44 -1.38 -7.78 -0.16
CA PRO A 44 0.03 -7.49 0.08
C PRO A 44 0.38 -6.04 -0.28
N TYR A 45 -0.26 -5.44 -1.29
CA TYR A 45 -0.11 -4.00 -1.55
C TYR A 45 -0.51 -3.16 -0.33
N TYR A 46 -1.64 -3.48 0.32
CA TYR A 46 -2.08 -2.78 1.53
C TYR A 46 -1.09 -2.92 2.69
N LEU A 47 -0.55 -4.13 2.91
CA LEU A 47 0.48 -4.36 3.93
C LEU A 47 1.74 -3.53 3.64
N CYS A 48 2.20 -3.51 2.39
CA CYS A 48 3.33 -2.67 2.00
C CYS A 48 3.03 -1.18 2.20
N LEU A 49 1.85 -0.71 1.82
CA LEU A 49 1.42 0.67 2.00
C LEU A 49 1.45 1.08 3.47
N LEU A 50 0.79 0.30 4.34
CA LEU A 50 0.76 0.57 5.78
C LEU A 50 2.16 0.57 6.40
N MET A 51 2.99 -0.41 6.08
CA MET A 51 4.37 -0.44 6.57
C MET A 51 5.15 0.79 6.12
N GLY A 52 4.97 1.20 4.86
CA GLY A 52 5.56 2.43 4.34
C GLY A 52 5.11 3.68 5.10
N LEU A 53 3.81 3.78 5.39
CA LEU A 53 3.24 4.89 6.16
C LEU A 53 3.81 4.95 7.57
N VAL A 54 3.87 3.82 8.26
CA VAL A 54 4.32 3.67 9.65
C VAL A 54 5.81 3.95 9.78
N LYS A 55 6.64 3.38 8.91
CA LYS A 55 8.09 3.64 8.89
C LYS A 55 8.46 4.92 8.15
N ASN A 56 7.46 5.68 7.68
CA ASN A 56 7.58 6.91 6.91
C ASN A 56 8.58 6.80 5.73
N THR A 57 8.59 5.65 5.05
CA THR A 57 9.50 5.36 3.92
C THR A 57 8.78 5.49 2.59
N ARG A 58 9.43 6.13 1.61
CA ARG A 58 8.91 6.32 0.25
C ARG A 58 9.99 6.01 -0.76
N LYS A 59 9.60 5.32 -1.82
CA LYS A 59 10.47 4.96 -2.93
C LYS A 59 9.72 5.08 -4.24
N GLU A 60 10.43 5.40 -5.33
CA GLU A 60 9.78 5.42 -6.64
C GLU A 60 9.39 3.99 -7.03
N PRO A 61 8.12 3.74 -7.41
CA PRO A 61 7.69 2.40 -7.79
C PRO A 61 8.55 1.85 -8.93
N THR A 62 9.08 0.63 -8.77
CA THR A 62 9.86 -0.04 -9.81
C THR A 62 8.93 -0.67 -10.86
N ALA A 63 9.48 -1.29 -11.89
CA ALA A 63 8.68 -1.80 -13.02
C ALA A 63 7.57 -2.79 -12.58
N MET A 64 6.45 -2.72 -13.29
CA MET A 64 5.30 -3.62 -13.14
C MET A 64 4.80 -4.00 -14.54
N THR A 65 4.83 -5.29 -14.86
CA THR A 65 4.43 -5.80 -16.19
C THR A 65 2.93 -6.02 -16.33
N LYS A 66 2.22 -6.28 -15.21
CA LYS A 66 0.78 -6.51 -15.20
C LYS A 66 0.07 -5.42 -14.43
N ASP A 67 -0.93 -4.79 -15.03
CA ASP A 67 -1.75 -3.78 -14.33
C ASP A 67 -2.40 -4.34 -13.06
N MET A 68 -2.48 -3.52 -12.01
CA MET A 68 -3.37 -3.76 -10.88
C MET A 68 -4.71 -3.04 -11.05
N VAL A 69 -5.60 -3.34 -10.12
CA VAL A 69 -6.90 -2.71 -9.94
C VAL A 69 -6.76 -1.28 -9.40
N SER A 70 -7.80 -0.47 -9.60
CA SER A 70 -7.92 0.90 -9.07
C SER A 70 -8.83 1.00 -7.84
N THR A 71 -9.32 -0.12 -7.33
CA THR A 71 -10.26 -0.18 -6.20
C THR A 71 -9.88 -1.30 -5.25
N TRP A 72 -10.19 -1.11 -3.96
CA TRP A 72 -10.04 -2.18 -2.98
C TRP A 72 -10.97 -3.34 -3.34
N LYS A 73 -10.46 -4.56 -3.26
CA LYS A 73 -11.21 -5.80 -3.56
C LYS A 73 -11.17 -6.71 -2.33
N SER A 74 -11.78 -7.89 -2.45
CA SER A 74 -11.82 -8.93 -1.41
C SER A 74 -12.28 -8.39 -0.05
N SER A 75 -11.76 -8.96 1.04
CA SER A 75 -12.02 -8.52 2.41
C SER A 75 -11.49 -7.10 2.67
N ALA A 76 -10.58 -6.55 1.86
CA ALA A 76 -10.11 -5.18 2.03
C ALA A 76 -11.18 -4.14 1.65
N LYS A 77 -12.11 -4.47 0.74
CA LYS A 77 -13.16 -3.53 0.30
C LYS A 77 -14.04 -3.03 1.46
N GLN A 78 -14.30 -3.89 2.45
CA GLN A 78 -15.16 -3.51 3.59
C GLN A 78 -14.53 -2.44 4.49
N TYR A 79 -13.21 -2.28 4.44
CA TYR A 79 -12.44 -1.31 5.23
C TYR A 79 -12.00 -0.09 4.41
N GLU A 80 -12.55 0.09 3.20
CA GLU A 80 -12.12 1.15 2.28
C GLU A 80 -12.21 2.56 2.89
N LYS A 81 -13.19 2.83 3.75
CA LYS A 81 -13.36 4.15 4.37
C LYS A 81 -12.28 4.42 5.40
N GLU A 82 -11.99 3.44 6.24
CA GLU A 82 -10.96 3.49 7.28
C GLU A 82 -9.58 3.63 6.64
N ILE A 83 -9.31 2.81 5.62
CA ILE A 83 -8.08 2.87 4.82
C ILE A 83 -7.93 4.27 4.20
N SER A 84 -9.00 4.77 3.58
CA SER A 84 -9.02 6.10 2.97
C SER A 84 -8.76 7.22 3.97
N GLY A 85 -9.33 7.14 5.17
CA GLY A 85 -9.12 8.14 6.22
C GLY A 85 -7.66 8.23 6.65
N ILE A 86 -7.01 7.09 6.88
CA ILE A 86 -5.58 7.03 7.26
C ILE A 86 -4.70 7.60 6.15
N ILE A 87 -4.94 7.21 4.90
CA ILE A 87 -4.12 7.67 3.77
C ILE A 87 -4.36 9.17 3.52
N PHE A 88 -5.59 9.65 3.62
CA PHE A 88 -5.90 11.08 3.46
C PHE A 88 -5.28 11.93 4.57
N TYR A 89 -5.32 11.44 5.81
CA TYR A 89 -4.64 12.09 6.93
C TYR A 89 -3.14 12.25 6.64
N LYS A 90 -2.48 11.18 6.18
CA LYS A 90 -1.07 11.27 5.80
C LYS A 90 -0.83 12.22 4.63
N PHE A 91 -1.71 12.22 3.63
CA PHE A 91 -1.64 13.15 2.49
C PHE A 91 -1.72 14.62 2.93
N CYS A 92 -2.51 14.92 3.97
CA CYS A 92 -2.56 16.26 4.58
C CYS A 92 -1.26 16.60 5.31
N LEU A 93 -0.76 15.69 6.16
CA LEU A 93 0.49 15.88 6.89
C LEU A 93 1.68 16.15 5.94
N ASP A 94 1.76 15.42 4.84
CA ASP A 94 2.78 15.58 3.80
C ASP A 94 2.77 16.98 3.15
N LYS A 95 1.63 17.68 3.24
CA LYS A 95 1.44 19.03 2.73
C LYS A 95 1.51 20.09 3.83
N GLY A 96 1.91 19.69 5.05
CA GLY A 96 1.98 20.58 6.21
C GLY A 96 0.63 21.12 6.63
N ILE A 97 -0.45 20.36 6.38
CA ILE A 97 -1.82 20.73 6.70
C ILE A 97 -2.25 20.01 7.97
N SER A 98 -2.65 20.78 8.98
CA SER A 98 -3.20 20.29 10.25
C SER A 98 -4.73 20.15 10.16
N HIS A 99 -5.34 19.48 11.14
CA HIS A 99 -6.78 19.17 11.15
C HIS A 99 -7.70 20.40 11.27
N GLU A 100 -7.17 21.55 11.68
CA GLU A 100 -7.91 22.82 11.84
C GLU A 100 -7.84 23.70 10.58
N ASP A 101 -7.14 23.24 9.55
CA ASP A 101 -6.86 24.05 8.37
C ASP A 101 -8.00 23.96 7.34
N ASP A 102 -8.58 25.12 7.01
CA ASP A 102 -9.66 25.25 6.01
C ASP A 102 -9.29 24.71 4.62
N ARG A 103 -7.99 24.52 4.33
CA ARG A 103 -7.51 23.91 3.08
C ARG A 103 -7.79 22.41 3.00
N ILE A 104 -8.19 21.75 4.09
CA ILE A 104 -8.53 20.32 4.11
C ILE A 104 -9.60 19.98 3.09
N LEU A 105 -10.67 20.76 3.00
CA LEU A 105 -11.76 20.50 2.05
C LEU A 105 -11.25 20.53 0.60
N LYS A 106 -10.35 21.46 0.29
CA LYS A 106 -9.69 21.54 -1.03
C LYS A 106 -8.76 20.36 -1.28
N LEU A 107 -8.13 19.80 -0.24
CA LEU A 107 -7.34 18.59 -0.38
C LEU A 107 -8.20 17.35 -0.56
N MET A 108 -9.38 17.28 0.05
CA MET A 108 -10.33 16.19 -0.17
C MET A 108 -10.69 16.09 -1.65
N GLU A 109 -10.95 17.22 -2.32
CA GLU A 109 -11.24 17.28 -3.76
C GLU A 109 -10.06 16.82 -4.64
N LYS A 110 -8.81 17.00 -4.16
CA LYS A 110 -7.59 16.56 -4.87
C LYS A 110 -7.22 15.11 -4.58
N PHE A 111 -7.78 14.53 -3.52
CA PHE A 111 -7.45 13.19 -3.06
C PHE A 111 -8.50 12.18 -3.47
N PHE A 112 -9.78 12.50 -3.25
CA PHE A 112 -10.91 11.66 -3.59
C PHE A 112 -11.43 12.00 -4.98
N ALA A 113 -11.70 10.97 -5.77
CA ALA A 113 -12.32 11.18 -7.07
C ALA A 113 -13.77 11.65 -6.89
N ILE A 114 -14.15 12.66 -7.67
CA ILE A 114 -15.52 13.23 -7.63
C ILE A 114 -16.51 12.30 -8.38
N ASN A 115 -16.02 11.40 -9.24
CA ASN A 115 -16.84 10.48 -10.01
C ASN A 115 -17.13 9.16 -9.26
N ARG A 116 -18.26 8.50 -9.57
CA ARG A 116 -18.70 7.27 -8.88
C ARG A 116 -17.91 6.01 -9.23
N THR A 117 -16.96 6.08 -10.16
CA THR A 117 -16.24 4.92 -10.69
C THR A 117 -14.87 4.72 -10.07
N GLU A 118 -14.25 5.80 -9.58
CA GLU A 118 -12.93 5.80 -8.96
C GLU A 118 -13.06 6.23 -7.50
N VAL A 119 -12.18 5.75 -6.63
CA VAL A 119 -12.16 6.16 -5.21
C VAL A 119 -11.20 7.34 -5.01
N TYR A 120 -10.09 7.35 -5.74
CA TYR A 120 -9.00 8.28 -5.55
C TYR A 120 -8.61 9.00 -6.84
N GLU A 121 -8.12 10.23 -6.69
CA GLU A 121 -7.47 10.97 -7.76
C GLU A 121 -6.04 10.48 -7.99
N LYS A 122 -5.47 10.87 -9.13
CA LYS A 122 -4.12 10.44 -9.55
C LYS A 122 -3.04 10.76 -8.51
N GLU A 123 -3.13 11.91 -7.85
CA GLU A 123 -2.13 12.33 -6.86
C GLU A 123 -2.09 11.40 -5.65
N ALA A 124 -3.26 10.92 -5.20
CA ALA A 124 -3.36 9.95 -4.14
C ALA A 124 -2.72 8.61 -4.53
N PHE A 125 -2.97 8.11 -5.75
CA PHE A 125 -2.30 6.89 -6.24
C PHE A 125 -0.78 7.03 -6.28
N VAL A 126 -0.26 8.17 -6.75
CA VAL A 126 1.19 8.42 -6.74
C VAL A 126 1.74 8.36 -5.32
N MET A 127 1.09 8.98 -4.34
CA MET A 127 1.52 8.92 -2.94
C MET A 127 1.49 7.50 -2.39
N MET A 128 0.35 6.81 -2.54
CA MET A 128 0.16 5.45 -2.03
C MET A 128 1.18 4.48 -2.64
N ASN A 129 1.42 4.56 -3.96
CA ASN A 129 2.37 3.69 -4.63
C ASN A 129 3.80 3.92 -4.18
N LYS A 130 4.19 5.17 -3.88
CA LYS A 130 5.52 5.45 -3.31
C LYS A 130 5.70 4.87 -1.91
N TYR A 131 4.67 4.96 -1.09
CA TYR A 131 4.66 4.35 0.24
C TYR A 131 4.66 2.83 0.18
N ALA A 132 3.85 2.23 -0.71
CA ALA A 132 3.84 0.80 -0.92
C ALA A 132 5.20 0.27 -1.37
N GLN A 133 5.86 0.94 -2.32
CA GLN A 133 7.22 0.55 -2.72
C GLN A 133 8.21 0.68 -1.56
N GLY A 134 8.16 1.78 -0.80
CA GLY A 134 9.03 1.98 0.36
C GLY A 134 8.83 0.92 1.45
N GLY A 135 7.58 0.59 1.75
CA GLY A 135 7.25 -0.45 2.73
C GLY A 135 7.63 -1.84 2.25
N PHE A 136 7.49 -2.15 0.95
CA PHE A 136 8.00 -3.40 0.39
C PHE A 136 9.52 -3.53 0.58
N GLU A 137 10.28 -2.49 0.23
CA GLU A 137 11.74 -2.49 0.42
C GLU A 137 12.11 -2.72 1.89
N TYR A 138 11.41 -2.06 2.81
CA TYR A 138 11.58 -2.27 4.24
C TYR A 138 11.31 -3.71 4.67
N ILE A 139 10.19 -4.30 4.24
CA ILE A 139 9.85 -5.70 4.52
C ILE A 139 10.95 -6.63 3.99
N ARG A 140 11.33 -6.48 2.71
CA ARG A 140 12.33 -7.32 2.06
C ARG A 140 13.69 -7.26 2.76
N GLU A 141 14.10 -6.08 3.21
CA GLU A 141 15.40 -5.85 3.83
C GLU A 141 15.48 -6.37 5.27
N ASN A 142 14.39 -6.26 6.04
CA ASN A 142 14.39 -6.59 7.47
C ASN A 142 13.87 -8.00 7.77
N LEU A 143 12.86 -8.49 7.04
CA LEU A 143 12.35 -9.86 7.18
C LEU A 143 13.13 -10.85 6.30
N GLY A 144 13.72 -10.38 5.20
CA GLY A 144 14.33 -11.26 4.20
C GLY A 144 13.28 -12.08 3.46
N LYS A 145 13.65 -13.28 2.99
CA LYS A 145 12.72 -14.18 2.28
C LYS A 145 11.78 -14.85 3.29
N VAL A 146 10.50 -14.94 2.95
CA VAL A 146 9.48 -15.61 3.76
C VAL A 146 8.57 -16.46 2.87
N GLU A 147 8.12 -17.60 3.38
CA GLU A 147 7.22 -18.53 2.66
C GLU A 147 5.93 -18.82 3.43
N GLN A 148 5.85 -18.50 4.71
CA GLN A 148 4.64 -18.69 5.52
C GLN A 148 3.96 -17.34 5.79
N LEU A 149 2.65 -17.31 5.58
CA LEU A 149 1.86 -16.11 5.88
C LEU A 149 1.90 -15.75 7.37
N ALA A 150 1.90 -16.75 8.25
CA ALA A 150 1.94 -16.52 9.69
C ALA A 150 3.25 -15.83 10.11
N ASP A 151 4.39 -16.26 9.59
CA ASP A 151 5.69 -15.66 9.90
C ASP A 151 5.74 -14.20 9.47
N LEU A 152 5.24 -13.90 8.26
CA LEU A 152 5.09 -12.53 7.78
C LEU A 152 4.23 -11.71 8.74
N LEU A 153 3.02 -12.19 9.09
CA LEU A 153 2.08 -11.43 9.91
C LEU A 153 2.56 -11.23 11.35
N VAL A 154 3.23 -12.23 11.95
CA VAL A 154 3.81 -12.12 13.30
C VAL A 154 4.91 -11.08 13.31
N TRP A 155 5.82 -11.11 12.34
CA TRP A 155 6.85 -10.07 12.23
C TRP A 155 6.24 -8.70 11.97
N TYR A 156 5.27 -8.63 11.04
CA TYR A 156 4.61 -7.40 10.66
C TYR A 156 3.91 -6.71 11.84
N LEU A 157 3.22 -7.46 12.70
CA LEU A 157 2.57 -6.92 13.90
C LEU A 157 3.58 -6.36 14.91
N LYS A 158 4.71 -7.04 15.13
CA LYS A 158 5.78 -6.53 16.01
C LYS A 158 6.31 -5.18 15.51
N GLU A 159 6.54 -5.07 14.21
CA GLU A 159 6.99 -3.81 13.60
C GLU A 159 6.00 -2.66 13.75
N LEU A 160 4.70 -2.96 13.85
CA LEU A 160 3.64 -1.99 14.12
C LEU A 160 3.53 -1.64 15.61
N GLU A 161 3.70 -2.62 16.49
CA GLU A 161 3.65 -2.42 17.95
C GLU A 161 4.83 -1.56 18.42
N ASP A 162 6.03 -1.81 17.90
CA ASP A 162 7.23 -1.03 18.25
C ASP A 162 7.09 0.46 17.85
N PHE A 163 6.23 0.77 16.87
CA PHE A 163 5.91 2.16 16.52
C PHE A 163 5.05 2.86 17.57
N SER A 164 4.20 2.12 18.29
CA SER A 164 3.27 2.67 19.29
C SER A 164 3.94 3.08 20.61
N VAL A 165 5.23 2.79 20.80
CA VAL A 165 5.99 3.11 22.03
C VAL A 165 6.78 4.43 21.91
N GLY A 166 6.56 5.21 20.85
CA GLY A 166 7.15 6.54 20.67
C GLY A 166 6.19 7.67 21.07
N GLU A 167 6.05 7.92 22.37
CA GLU A 167 5.62 9.23 22.92
C GLU A 167 6.84 10.13 23.17
#